data_AF-A0A7C5RRA3-F1
#
_entry.id   AF-A0A7C5RRA3-F1
#
_cell.length_a   1.000
_cell.length_b   1.000
_cell.length_c   1.000
_cell.angle_alpha   90.00
_cell.angle_beta   90.00
_cell.angle_gamma   90.00
#
_symmetry.space_group_name_H-M   'P 1'
#
loop_
_entity.id
_entity.type
_entity.pdbx_description
1 polymer ?
#
loop_
_entity_poly.entity_id
_entity_poly.type
_entity_poly.pdbx_seq_one_letter_code
_entity_poly.pdbx_strand_id
1 'polypeptide(L)'
;MLSLQLIRDHPDVVREALQRRHAQAPLDELIEVDRLWRQYTHQVETIRSERNALSKEIGQLSRLINDPQVDVRERRRAQHRRDDLVARSSFLSQQLEGLEAQLKEAE
;
A
#
# COMPACT_ATOMS: atom_id res chain seq x y z
N MET A 1 22.07 -19.25 -0.03
CA MET A 1 20.60 -19.25 -0.20
C MET A 1 20.30 -18.88 -1.65
N LEU A 2 19.34 -19.56 -2.30
CA LEU A 2 18.89 -19.18 -3.63
C LEU A 2 18.17 -17.83 -3.52
N SER A 3 18.59 -16.82 -4.28
CA SER A 3 17.93 -15.52 -4.23
C SER A 3 16.59 -15.59 -4.96
N LEU A 4 15.50 -15.17 -4.31
CA LEU A 4 14.17 -14.99 -4.94
C LEU A 4 14.24 -14.14 -6.22
N GLN A 5 15.19 -13.22 -6.28
CA GLN A 5 15.48 -12.42 -7.47
C GLN A 5 15.97 -13.25 -8.66
N LEU A 6 16.81 -14.27 -8.43
CA LEU A 6 17.27 -15.18 -9.48
C LEU A 6 16.10 -16.03 -10.03
N ILE A 7 15.21 -16.47 -9.14
CA ILE A 7 13.99 -17.23 -9.51
C ILE A 7 13.07 -16.38 -10.38
N ARG A 8 12.96 -15.08 -10.09
CA ARG A 8 12.14 -14.13 -10.83
C ARG A 8 12.72 -13.75 -12.19
N ASP A 9 14.01 -13.42 -12.22
CA ASP A 9 14.67 -12.89 -13.41
C ASP A 9 15.01 -14.01 -14.41
N HIS A 10 15.27 -15.22 -13.90
CA HIS A 10 15.64 -16.39 -14.70
C HIS A 10 14.94 -17.68 -14.24
N PRO A 11 13.60 -17.76 -14.31
CA PRO A 11 12.84 -18.93 -13.89
C PRO A 11 13.23 -20.21 -14.64
N ASP A 12 13.57 -20.09 -15.93
CA ASP A 12 13.94 -21.24 -16.76
C ASP A 12 15.28 -21.86 -16.34
N VAL A 13 16.25 -21.02 -15.96
CA VAL A 13 17.55 -21.47 -15.44
C VAL A 13 17.39 -22.22 -14.13
N VAL A 14 16.48 -21.75 -13.26
CA VAL A 14 16.15 -22.42 -11.99
C VAL A 14 15.41 -23.73 -12.25
N ARG A 15 14.47 -23.76 -13.20
CA ARG A 15 13.74 -24.98 -13.60
C ARG A 15 14.69 -26.05 -14.12
N GLU A 16 15.65 -25.69 -14.96
CA GLU A 16 16.67 -26.60 -15.48
C GLU A 16 17.60 -27.11 -14.36
N ALA A 17 18.02 -26.23 -13.45
CA ALA A 17 18.84 -26.61 -12.29
C ALA A 17 18.11 -27.57 -11.33
N LEU A 18 16.80 -27.39 -11.14
CA LEU A 18 15.94 -28.30 -10.35
C LEU A 18 15.80 -29.67 -11.02
N GLN A 19 15.57 -29.70 -12.34
CA GLN A 19 15.51 -30.94 -13.11
C GLN A 19 16.82 -31.73 -13.05
N ARG A 20 17.98 -31.06 -13.23
CA ARG A 20 19.31 -31.67 -13.12
C ARG A 20 19.59 -32.26 -11.73
N ARG A 21 18.93 -31.73 -10.70
CA ARG A 21 19.05 -32.19 -9.30
C ARG A 21 17.98 -33.21 -8.91
N HIS A 22 17.11 -33.62 -9.83
CA HIS A 22 15.94 -34.47 -9.54
C HIS A 22 15.07 -33.94 -8.39
N ALA A 23 15.06 -32.62 -8.19
CA ALA A 23 14.29 -31.97 -7.15
C ALA A 23 12.97 -31.44 -7.75
N GLN A 24 11.84 -31.84 -7.17
CA GLN A 24 10.56 -31.20 -7.46
C GLN A 24 10.35 -30.07 -6.47
N ALA A 25 10.29 -28.85 -6.99
CA ALA A 25 9.90 -27.66 -6.22
C ALA A 25 8.76 -26.95 -6.96
N PRO A 26 7.74 -26.43 -6.26
CA PRO A 26 6.63 -25.71 -6.86
C PRO A 26 7.06 -24.29 -7.27
N LEU A 27 7.87 -24.21 -8.33
CA LEU A 27 8.49 -22.95 -8.79
C LEU A 27 7.44 -21.95 -9.25
N ASP A 28 6.41 -22.41 -9.97
CA ASP A 28 5.38 -21.54 -10.53
C ASP A 28 4.50 -20.97 -9.40
N GLU A 29 4.16 -21.76 -8.38
CA GLU A 29 3.44 -21.28 -7.18
C GLU A 29 4.26 -20.25 -6.42
N LEU A 30 5.57 -20.47 -6.27
CA LEU A 30 6.48 -19.52 -5.61
C LEU A 30 6.53 -18.17 -6.35
N ILE A 31 6.55 -18.19 -7.69
CA ILE A 31 6.55 -16.97 -8.51
C ILE A 31 5.23 -16.21 -8.36
N GLU A 32 4.10 -16.91 -8.35
CA GLU A 32 2.79 -16.28 -8.17
C GLU A 32 2.62 -15.69 -6.77
N VAL A 33 3.06 -16.39 -5.72
CA VAL A 33 3.06 -15.85 -4.34
C VAL A 33 3.97 -14.62 -4.23
N ASP A 34 5.19 -14.66 -4.81
CA ASP A 34 6.10 -13.50 -4.84
C ASP A 34 5.50 -12.30 -5.59
N ARG A 35 4.74 -12.55 -6.67
CA ARG A 35 4.05 -11.52 -7.43
C ARG A 35 2.93 -10.88 -6.60
N LEU A 36 2.07 -11.68 -5.98
CA LEU A 36 0.97 -11.21 -5.15
C LEU A 36 1.49 -10.42 -3.95
N TRP A 37 2.51 -10.94 -3.26
CA TRP A 37 3.15 -10.27 -2.14
C TRP A 37 3.65 -8.87 -2.53
N ARG A 38 4.43 -8.76 -3.63
CA ARG A 38 4.91 -7.45 -4.11
C ARG A 38 3.78 -6.51 -4.51
N GLN A 39 2.74 -7.02 -5.15
CA GLN A 39 1.58 -6.22 -5.54
C GLN A 39 0.89 -5.63 -4.31
N TYR A 40 0.61 -6.44 -3.29
CA TYR A 40 -0.02 -5.97 -2.05
C TYR A 40 0.89 -5.04 -1.26
N THR A 41 2.19 -5.34 -1.14
CA THR A 41 3.16 -4.42 -0.52
C THR A 41 3.15 -3.06 -1.21
N HIS A 42 3.15 -3.03 -2.54
CA HIS A 42 3.10 -1.77 -3.28
C HIS A 42 1.79 -1.00 -3.05
N GLN A 43 0.64 -1.68 -2.99
CA GLN A 43 -0.65 -1.06 -2.69
C GLN A 43 -0.69 -0.48 -1.26
N VAL A 44 -0.20 -1.23 -0.27
CA VAL A 44 -0.08 -0.80 1.13
C VAL A 44 0.76 0.48 1.22
N GLU A 45 1.93 0.50 0.60
CA GLU A 45 2.81 1.68 0.61
C GLU A 45 2.19 2.88 -0.13
N THR A 46 1.46 2.64 -1.21
CA THR A 46 0.72 3.69 -1.94
C THR A 46 -0.36 4.31 -1.06
N ILE A 47 -1.20 3.49 -0.42
CA ILE A 47 -2.28 3.96 0.47
C ILE A 47 -1.70 4.71 1.68
N ARG A 48 -0.60 4.22 2.26
CA ARG A 48 0.11 4.91 3.35
C ARG A 48 0.60 6.29 2.91
N SER A 49 1.18 6.39 1.70
CA SER A 49 1.61 7.66 1.11
C SER A 49 0.44 8.63 0.91
N GLU A 50 -0.67 8.14 0.35
CA GLU A 50 -1.90 8.93 0.16
C GLU A 50 -2.44 9.46 1.50
N ARG A 51 -2.55 8.61 2.52
CA ARG A 51 -2.99 9.01 3.86
C ARG A 51 -2.08 10.08 4.47
N ASN A 52 -0.77 9.96 4.29
CA ASN A 52 0.19 10.94 4.77
C ASN A 52 0.03 12.30 4.05
N ALA A 53 -0.27 12.29 2.75
CA ALA A 53 -0.58 13.50 2.00
C ALA A 53 -1.89 14.15 2.49
N LEU A 54 -2.95 13.35 2.65
CA LEU A 54 -4.23 13.81 3.18
C LEU A 54 -4.11 14.39 4.59
N SER A 55 -3.32 13.75 5.46
CA SER A 55 -3.07 14.25 6.82
C SER A 55 -2.42 15.63 6.83
N LYS A 56 -1.49 15.90 5.90
CA LYS A 56 -0.89 17.24 5.73
C LYS A 56 -1.94 18.27 5.30
N GLU A 57 -2.79 17.95 4.33
CA GLU A 57 -3.86 18.84 3.86
C GLU A 57 -4.89 19.13 4.98
N ILE A 58 -5.31 18.10 5.73
CA ILE A 58 -6.18 18.24 6.90
C ILE A 58 -5.55 19.18 7.94
N GLY A 59 -4.24 19.06 8.19
CA GLY A 59 -3.51 19.93 9.10
C GLY A 59 -3.47 21.39 8.65
N GLN A 60 -3.29 21.63 7.35
CA GLN A 60 -3.34 22.97 6.76
C GLN A 60 -4.74 23.59 6.87
N LEU A 61 -5.77 22.83 6.52
CA LEU A 61 -7.17 23.27 6.64
C LEU A 61 -7.53 23.56 8.09
N SER A 62 -7.05 22.76 9.04
CA SER A 62 -7.30 22.98 10.47
C SER A 62 -6.68 24.29 10.97
N ARG A 63 -5.50 24.67 10.47
CA ARG A 63 -4.90 25.99 10.78
C ARG A 63 -5.76 27.11 10.23
N LEU A 64 -6.20 26.99 8.98
CA LEU A 64 -7.04 27.99 8.31
C LEU A 64 -8.41 28.16 9.00
N ILE A 65 -9.02 27.07 9.49
CA ILE A 65 -10.26 27.09 10.27
C ILE A 65 -10.08 27.81 11.62
N ASN A 66 -8.90 27.67 12.24
CA ASN A 66 -8.62 28.26 13.55
C ASN A 66 -8.06 29.70 13.46
N ASP A 67 -7.78 30.19 12.26
CA ASP A 67 -7.27 31.55 12.05
C ASP A 67 -8.42 32.57 12.21
N PRO A 68 -8.35 33.48 13.21
CA PRO A 68 -9.37 34.51 13.42
C PRO A 68 -9.44 35.55 12.29
N GLN A 69 -8.37 35.70 11.50
CA GLN A 69 -8.29 36.66 10.39
C GLN A 69 -9.02 36.18 9.13
N VAL A 70 -9.36 34.89 9.07
CA VAL A 70 -10.02 34.28 7.91
C VAL A 70 -11.54 34.45 8.01
N ASP A 71 -12.17 34.82 6.90
CA ASP A 71 -13.62 35.00 6.79
C ASP A 71 -14.35 33.71 7.24
N VAL A 72 -15.46 33.89 7.97
CA VAL A 72 -16.34 32.82 8.43
C VAL A 72 -16.81 31.94 7.27
N ARG A 73 -17.08 32.53 6.09
CA ARG A 73 -17.46 31.76 4.89
C ARG A 73 -16.35 30.83 4.43
N GLU A 74 -15.12 31.32 4.44
CA GLU A 74 -13.94 30.58 4.00
C GLU A 74 -13.58 29.47 5.00
N ARG A 75 -13.65 29.76 6.30
CA ARG A 75 -13.52 28.75 7.36
C ARG A 75 -14.57 27.63 7.24
N ARG A 76 -15.83 27.97 6.94
CA ARG A 76 -16.88 26.96 6.71
C ARG A 76 -16.58 26.09 5.50
N ARG A 77 -16.10 26.65 4.39
CA ARG A 77 -15.66 25.87 3.21
C ARG A 77 -14.50 24.94 3.53
N ALA A 78 -13.50 25.45 4.26
CA ALA A 78 -12.36 24.67 4.70
C ALA A 78 -12.77 23.54 5.64
N GLN A 79 -13.77 23.76 6.49
CA GLN A 79 -14.32 22.74 7.38
C GLN A 79 -15.02 21.62 6.62
N HIS A 80 -15.89 21.94 5.65
CA HIS A 80 -16.48 20.91 4.78
C HIS A 80 -15.42 20.08 4.06
N ARG A 81 -14.43 20.74 3.45
CA ARG A 81 -13.34 20.05 2.78
C ARG A 81 -12.53 19.17 3.73
N ARG A 82 -12.26 19.65 4.94
CA ARG A 82 -11.55 18.85 5.97
C ARG A 82 -12.36 17.60 6.31
N ASP A 83 -13.66 17.72 6.50
CA ASP A 83 -14.51 16.60 6.86
C ASP A 83 -14.56 15.54 5.73
N ASP A 84 -14.61 15.97 4.46
CA ASP A 84 -14.48 15.08 3.30
C ASP A 84 -13.13 14.33 3.28
N LEU A 85 -12.03 15.05 3.54
CA LEU A 85 -10.70 14.46 3.56
C LEU A 85 -10.52 13.50 4.74
N VAL A 86 -11.12 13.78 5.90
CA VAL A 86 -11.14 12.89 7.06
C VAL A 86 -11.92 11.61 6.72
N ALA A 87 -13.08 11.73 6.07
CA ALA A 87 -13.84 10.57 5.62
C ALA A 87 -13.04 9.70 4.64
N ARG A 88 -12.37 10.33 3.66
CA ARG A 88 -11.47 9.62 2.73
C ARG A 88 -10.30 8.96 3.45
N SER A 89 -9.68 9.65 4.40
CA SER A 89 -8.57 9.11 5.18
C SER A 89 -9.01 7.89 6.00
N SER A 90 -10.22 7.91 6.58
CA SER A 90 -10.77 6.77 7.32
C SER A 90 -11.01 5.56 6.39
N PHE A 91 -11.59 5.80 5.22
CA PHE A 91 -11.80 4.76 4.21
C PHE A 91 -10.48 4.11 3.77
N LEU A 92 -9.45 4.91 3.50
CA LEU A 92 -8.13 4.40 3.15
C LEU A 92 -7.49 3.60 4.29
N SER A 93 -7.68 4.00 5.54
CA SER A 93 -7.23 3.20 6.69
C SER A 93 -7.91 1.84 6.75
N GLN A 94 -9.21 1.76 6.50
CA GLN A 94 -9.94 0.49 6.46
C GLN A 94 -9.46 -0.41 5.30
N GLN A 95 -9.18 0.17 4.13
CA GLN A 95 -8.59 -0.57 3.02
C GLN A 95 -7.19 -1.09 3.36
N LEU A 96 -6.38 -0.26 4.03
CA LEU A 96 -5.03 -0.63 4.46
C LEU A 96 -5.06 -1.82 5.41
N GLU A 97 -5.93 -1.79 6.43
CA GLU A 97 -6.11 -2.90 7.38
C GLU A 97 -6.52 -4.18 6.65
N GLY A 98 -7.41 -4.10 5.65
CA GLY A 98 -7.81 -5.25 4.83
C GLY A 98 -6.65 -5.84 4.02
N LEU A 99 -5.83 -5.00 3.38
CA LEU A 99 -4.67 -5.46 2.60
C LEU A 99 -3.56 -6.01 3.50
N GLU A 100 -3.35 -5.43 4.67
CA GLU A 100 -2.39 -5.93 5.66
C GLU A 100 -2.82 -7.30 6.21
N ALA A 101 -4.12 -7.52 6.41
CA ALA A 101 -4.65 -8.84 6.77
C ALA A 101 -4.40 -9.88 5.66
N GLN A 102 -4.67 -9.54 4.40
CA GLN A 102 -4.39 -10.42 3.26
C GLN A 102 -2.90 -10.75 3.11
N LEU A 103 -2.02 -9.78 3.35
CA LEU A 103 -0.57 -10.02 3.36
C LEU A 103 -0.16 -11.01 4.45
N LYS A 104 -0.75 -10.89 5.64
CA LYS A 104 -0.45 -11.77 6.77
C LYS A 104 -0.97 -13.19 6.58
N GLU A 105 -2.07 -13.36 5.84
CA GLU A 105 -2.58 -14.69 5.45
C GLU A 105 -1.75 -15.36 4.35
N ALA A 106 -0.97 -14.57 3.60
CA ALA A 106 -0.08 -15.05 2.55
C ALA A 106 1.36 -15.37 3.02
N GLU A 107 1.71 -15.05 4.27
CA GLU A 107 2.94 -15.45 4.96
C GLU A 107 2.81 -16.83 5.62
#